data_AF-A0A1Z4V6K9-F1
#
_entry.id   AF-A0A1Z4V6K9-F1
#
_cell.length_a   1.000
_cell.length_b   1.000
_cell.length_c   1.000
_cell.angle_alpha   90.00
_cell.angle_beta   90.00
_cell.angle_gamma   90.00
#
_symmetry.space_group_name_H-M   'P 1'
#
loop_
_entity.id
_entity.type
_entity.pdbx_description
1 polymer ?
#
loop_
_entity_poly.entity_id
_entity_poly.type
_entity_poly.pdbx_seq_one_letter_code
_entity_poly.pdbx_strand_id
1 'polypeptide(L)'
;MTNIPDNIRLKELAIIANSNKLFFDDFINFIQSESYRNLHEFVTEKDSSKAQQVLLKYLQRKVANDLNLYDGIARPYPQSKAKWLFLGWIFRDAPIQRLQNILKNIDGTANERKATLLNHVREYVSAILPEPERWEWFPICEVIMERLEGSRRAIKGNLFEAIIRTNLQEIFKTNKIKLVIGETQIKLGGETYDVTIMGEKGTILIPVKTRETTGGGHALLFTRDINQAIEKARNDGYKCIPIIIAEAWKIDFDSLKSPEFIHIDKNPNQIIEVEQLLNYKLKEILHIFQSIE
;
A
#
# COMPACT_ATOMS: atom_id res chain seq x y z
N MET A 1 -3.17 -32.98 -16.55
CA MET A 1 -2.95 -31.52 -16.54
C MET A 1 -2.83 -31.11 -15.09
N THR A 2 -1.65 -30.65 -14.70
CA THR A 2 -1.37 -30.12 -13.36
C THR A 2 -2.24 -28.87 -13.16
N ASN A 3 -3.03 -28.84 -12.09
CA ASN A 3 -3.82 -27.67 -11.71
C ASN A 3 -2.86 -26.51 -11.43
N ILE A 4 -2.78 -25.53 -12.35
CA ILE A 4 -2.07 -24.28 -12.11
C ILE A 4 -2.88 -23.52 -11.07
N PRO A 5 -2.32 -23.19 -9.89
CA PRO A 5 -3.04 -22.45 -8.87
C PRO A 5 -3.48 -21.08 -9.40
N ASP A 6 -4.72 -20.69 -9.07
CA ASP A 6 -5.25 -19.39 -9.47
C ASP A 6 -4.41 -18.24 -8.88
N ASN A 7 -3.90 -17.37 -9.75
CA ASN A 7 -3.22 -16.15 -9.33
C ASN A 7 -4.26 -15.05 -9.05
N ILE A 8 -4.96 -15.20 -7.93
CA ILE A 8 -6.04 -14.29 -7.49
C ILE A 8 -5.55 -12.84 -7.48
N ARG A 9 -4.34 -12.58 -6.94
CA ARG A 9 -3.75 -11.24 -6.92
C ARG A 9 -3.66 -10.63 -8.31
N LEU A 10 -3.04 -11.33 -9.25
CA LEU A 10 -2.86 -10.81 -10.61
C LEU A 10 -4.21 -10.55 -11.28
N LYS A 11 -5.17 -11.46 -11.10
CA LYS A 11 -6.53 -11.34 -11.63
C LYS A 11 -7.24 -10.09 -11.09
N GLU A 12 -7.20 -9.87 -9.77
CA GLU A 12 -7.78 -8.69 -9.12
C GLU A 12 -7.16 -7.39 -9.65
N LEU A 13 -5.83 -7.31 -9.67
CA LEU A 13 -5.12 -6.12 -10.14
C LEU A 13 -5.41 -5.81 -11.62
N ALA A 14 -5.48 -6.83 -12.48
CA ALA A 14 -5.80 -6.66 -13.89
C ALA A 14 -7.22 -6.14 -14.11
N ILE A 15 -8.20 -6.63 -13.33
CA ILE A 15 -9.59 -6.13 -13.38
C ILE A 15 -9.66 -4.65 -12.99
N ILE A 16 -8.96 -4.26 -11.92
CA ILE A 16 -8.93 -2.86 -11.46
C ILE A 16 -8.19 -1.97 -12.46
N ALA A 17 -7.06 -2.42 -13.01
CA ALA A 17 -6.30 -1.65 -14.00
C ALA A 17 -7.12 -1.41 -15.27
N ASN A 18 -7.86 -2.41 -15.75
CA ASN A 18 -8.79 -2.25 -16.87
C ASN A 18 -9.94 -1.29 -16.54
N SER A 19 -10.44 -1.29 -15.31
CA SER A 19 -11.45 -0.32 -14.86
C SER A 19 -10.90 1.11 -14.87
N ASN A 20 -9.61 1.29 -14.55
CA ASN A 20 -8.91 2.58 -14.62
C ASN A 20 -8.64 3.05 -16.06
N LYS A 21 -8.81 2.21 -17.08
CA LYS A 21 -8.64 2.60 -18.50
C LYS A 21 -9.57 3.74 -18.89
N LEU A 22 -10.78 3.78 -18.35
CA LEU A 22 -11.73 4.89 -18.63
C LEU A 22 -11.13 6.24 -18.23
N PHE A 23 -10.40 6.30 -17.12
CA PHE A 23 -9.73 7.51 -16.66
C PHE A 23 -8.54 7.88 -17.57
N PHE A 24 -7.87 6.88 -18.14
CA PHE A 24 -6.85 7.07 -19.16
C PHE A 24 -7.43 7.63 -20.46
N ASP A 25 -8.48 7.01 -20.98
CA ASP A 25 -9.13 7.40 -22.23
C ASP A 25 -9.68 8.84 -22.13
N ASP A 26 -10.25 9.24 -20.99
CA ASP A 26 -10.67 10.62 -20.75
C ASP A 26 -9.51 11.62 -20.79
N PHE A 27 -8.33 11.25 -20.27
CA PHE A 27 -7.15 12.10 -20.40
C PHE A 27 -6.65 12.19 -21.85
N ILE A 28 -6.68 11.08 -22.61
CA ILE A 28 -6.34 11.09 -24.04
C ILE A 28 -7.28 12.01 -24.81
N ASN A 29 -8.59 11.91 -24.58
CA ASN A 29 -9.58 12.80 -25.20
C ASN A 29 -9.33 14.27 -24.83
N PHE A 30 -8.95 14.53 -23.58
CA PHE A 30 -8.60 15.88 -23.14
C PHE A 30 -7.38 16.44 -23.89
N ILE A 31 -6.26 15.71 -23.97
CA ILE A 31 -5.07 16.24 -24.66
C ILE A 31 -5.30 16.37 -26.17
N GLN A 32 -6.18 15.55 -26.77
CA GLN A 32 -6.63 15.71 -28.15
C GLN A 32 -7.41 17.01 -28.36
N SER A 33 -8.24 17.42 -27.40
CA SER A 33 -8.88 18.74 -27.43
C SER A 33 -7.90 19.90 -27.29
N GLU A 34 -6.70 19.64 -26.77
CA GLU A 34 -5.58 20.59 -26.65
C GLU A 34 -4.56 20.43 -27.79
N SER A 35 -4.98 19.82 -28.92
CA SER A 35 -4.22 19.69 -30.16
C SER A 35 -3.03 18.71 -30.13
N TYR A 36 -3.02 17.73 -29.22
CA TYR A 36 -2.08 16.60 -29.25
C TYR A 36 -2.75 15.36 -29.81
N ARG A 37 -2.17 14.69 -30.83
CA ARG A 37 -2.83 13.50 -31.42
C ARG A 37 -2.87 12.31 -30.46
N ASN A 38 -1.83 12.17 -29.63
CA ASN A 38 -1.67 11.08 -28.68
C ASN A 38 -0.81 11.52 -27.47
N LEU A 39 -0.65 10.62 -26.51
CA LEU A 39 0.13 10.87 -25.30
C LEU A 39 1.62 11.13 -25.59
N HIS A 40 2.20 10.43 -26.57
CA HIS A 40 3.61 10.60 -26.93
C HIS A 40 3.90 12.03 -27.42
N GLU A 41 3.02 12.60 -28.24
CA GLU A 41 3.15 13.98 -28.73
C GLU A 41 3.08 14.99 -27.58
N PHE A 42 2.18 14.78 -26.63
CA PHE A 42 2.10 15.62 -25.43
C PHE A 42 3.36 15.50 -24.56
N VAL A 43 3.85 14.28 -24.37
CA VAL A 43 5.02 14.03 -23.53
C VAL A 43 6.31 14.56 -24.16
N THR A 44 6.41 14.60 -25.48
CA THR A 44 7.57 15.13 -26.22
C THR A 44 7.44 16.61 -26.61
N GLU A 45 6.40 17.30 -26.13
CA GLU A 45 6.22 18.74 -26.33
C GLU A 45 7.46 19.52 -25.88
N LYS A 46 8.01 20.33 -26.79
CA LYS A 46 9.22 21.12 -26.56
C LYS A 46 8.89 22.45 -25.91
N ASP A 47 7.69 22.98 -26.15
CA ASP A 47 7.23 24.18 -25.47
C ASP A 47 6.77 23.82 -24.05
N SER A 48 7.70 23.96 -23.11
CA SER A 48 7.49 23.71 -21.68
C SER A 48 6.32 24.52 -21.12
N SER A 49 6.14 25.77 -21.55
CA SER A 49 5.06 26.64 -21.07
C SER A 49 3.71 26.14 -21.56
N LYS A 50 3.61 25.73 -22.82
CA LYS A 50 2.40 25.13 -23.39
C LYS A 50 2.02 23.84 -22.66
N ALA A 51 2.96 22.92 -22.48
CA ALA A 51 2.70 21.66 -21.78
C ALA A 51 2.25 21.89 -20.32
N GLN A 52 2.90 22.81 -19.60
CA GLN A 52 2.52 23.17 -18.24
C GLN A 52 1.10 23.76 -18.18
N GLN A 53 0.72 24.63 -19.12
CA GLN A 53 -0.63 25.18 -19.18
C GLN A 53 -1.68 24.10 -19.41
N VAL A 54 -1.40 23.11 -20.27
CA VAL A 54 -2.29 21.97 -20.53
C VAL A 54 -2.47 21.11 -19.26
N LEU A 55 -1.38 20.84 -18.52
CA LEU A 55 -1.46 20.15 -17.22
C LEU A 55 -2.30 20.94 -16.21
N LEU A 56 -2.11 22.25 -16.14
CA LEU A 56 -2.87 23.12 -15.24
C LEU A 56 -4.37 23.10 -15.57
N LYS A 57 -4.72 23.24 -16.86
CA LYS A 57 -6.10 23.12 -17.34
C LYS A 57 -6.72 21.78 -16.93
N TYR A 58 -6.02 20.66 -17.13
CA TYR A 58 -6.52 19.34 -16.72
C TYR A 58 -6.75 19.25 -15.21
N LEU A 59 -5.80 19.72 -14.41
CA LEU A 59 -5.89 19.73 -12.95
C LEU A 59 -7.05 20.60 -12.44
N GLN A 60 -7.43 21.64 -13.17
CA GLN A 60 -8.58 22.50 -12.86
C GLN A 60 -9.90 21.97 -13.43
N ARG A 61 -9.87 21.18 -14.51
CA ARG A 61 -11.06 20.60 -15.17
C ARG A 61 -11.88 19.74 -14.21
N LYS A 62 -13.20 19.93 -14.17
CA LYS A 62 -14.10 19.01 -13.48
C LYS A 62 -14.28 17.74 -14.32
N VAL A 63 -14.18 16.60 -13.66
CA VAL A 63 -14.36 15.28 -14.28
C VAL A 63 -15.77 14.80 -13.96
N ALA A 64 -16.40 14.01 -14.84
CA ALA A 64 -17.72 13.44 -14.59
C ALA A 64 -17.73 12.62 -13.29
N ASN A 65 -18.85 12.63 -12.56
CA ASN A 65 -18.92 12.04 -11.21
C ASN A 65 -18.81 10.51 -11.21
N ASP A 66 -19.17 9.87 -12.32
CA ASP A 66 -19.09 8.44 -12.56
C ASP A 66 -17.70 7.98 -13.03
N LEU A 67 -16.85 8.91 -13.47
CA LEU A 67 -15.50 8.61 -13.90
C LEU A 67 -14.53 8.60 -12.71
N ASN A 68 -14.13 7.38 -12.33
CA ASN A 68 -13.33 7.13 -11.15
C ASN A 68 -11.95 6.56 -11.48
N LEU A 69 -10.96 6.97 -10.70
CA LEU A 69 -9.69 6.27 -10.56
C LEU A 69 -9.74 5.44 -9.28
N TYR A 70 -9.50 4.15 -9.39
CA TYR A 70 -9.59 3.19 -8.29
C TYR A 70 -8.24 2.88 -7.66
N ASP A 71 -8.26 2.61 -6.35
CA ASP A 71 -7.13 2.10 -5.58
C ASP A 71 -6.97 0.57 -5.71
N GLY A 72 -5.94 0.02 -5.06
CA GLY A 72 -5.60 -1.41 -5.13
C GLY A 72 -6.66 -2.40 -4.61
N ILE A 73 -7.79 -1.92 -4.07
CA ILE A 73 -8.94 -2.76 -3.70
C ILE A 73 -10.26 -2.23 -4.30
N ALA A 74 -10.18 -1.57 -5.46
CA ALA A 74 -11.32 -1.06 -6.22
C ALA A 74 -12.13 0.06 -5.52
N ARG A 75 -11.55 0.80 -4.57
CA ARG A 75 -12.22 1.98 -4.00
C ARG A 75 -11.86 3.24 -4.81
N PRO A 76 -12.82 4.12 -5.10
CA PRO A 76 -12.55 5.33 -5.87
C PRO A 76 -11.75 6.35 -5.04
N TYR A 77 -10.74 6.97 -5.64
CA TYR A 77 -10.07 8.13 -5.06
C TYR A 77 -10.92 9.39 -5.20
N PRO A 78 -10.85 10.34 -4.24
CA PRO A 78 -11.40 11.68 -4.43
C PRO A 78 -10.81 12.35 -5.68
N GLN A 79 -11.62 13.04 -6.48
CA GLN A 79 -11.21 13.57 -7.81
C GLN A 79 -9.91 14.41 -7.78
N SER A 80 -9.73 15.26 -6.77
CA SER A 80 -8.53 16.10 -6.63
C SER A 80 -7.26 15.30 -6.40
N LYS A 81 -7.38 14.13 -5.76
CA LYS A 81 -6.31 13.16 -5.54
C LYS A 81 -6.14 12.25 -6.77
N ALA A 82 -7.23 11.83 -7.41
CA ALA A 82 -7.22 10.97 -8.59
C ALA A 82 -6.36 11.56 -9.71
N LYS A 83 -6.62 12.82 -10.14
CA LYS A 83 -5.85 13.46 -11.22
C LYS A 83 -4.36 13.58 -10.91
N TRP A 84 -4.02 13.88 -9.66
CA TRP A 84 -2.62 13.97 -9.21
C TRP A 84 -1.91 12.61 -9.26
N LEU A 85 -2.55 11.57 -8.72
CA LEU A 85 -2.00 10.21 -8.75
C LEU A 85 -1.83 9.72 -10.18
N PHE A 86 -2.89 9.85 -10.98
CA PHE A 86 -2.93 9.39 -12.35
C PHE A 86 -1.86 10.04 -13.23
N LEU A 87 -1.71 11.37 -13.19
CA LEU A 87 -0.66 12.04 -13.98
C LEU A 87 0.74 11.62 -13.53
N GLY A 88 0.97 11.47 -12.22
CA GLY A 88 2.23 10.93 -11.73
C GLY A 88 2.47 9.48 -12.19
N TRP A 89 1.43 8.63 -12.25
CA TRP A 89 1.55 7.27 -12.77
C TRP A 89 1.84 7.23 -14.27
N ILE A 90 1.17 8.07 -15.06
CA ILE A 90 1.45 8.20 -16.50
C ILE A 90 2.91 8.59 -16.73
N PHE A 91 3.43 9.54 -15.95
CA PHE A 91 4.84 9.93 -16.00
C PHE A 91 5.75 9.01 -15.16
N ARG A 92 5.33 7.77 -14.91
CA ARG A 92 6.10 6.67 -14.30
C ARG A 92 6.72 7.00 -12.94
N ASP A 93 6.01 7.78 -12.16
CA ASP A 93 6.46 8.28 -10.87
C ASP A 93 5.60 7.76 -9.70
N ALA A 94 6.06 8.03 -8.48
CA ALA A 94 5.38 7.81 -7.22
C ALA A 94 4.96 9.18 -6.62
N PRO A 95 3.80 9.73 -7.02
CA PRO A 95 3.38 11.08 -6.64
C PRO A 95 3.36 11.35 -5.13
N ILE A 96 3.02 10.36 -4.30
CA ILE A 96 2.96 10.52 -2.85
C ILE A 96 4.34 10.38 -2.20
N GLN A 97 5.12 9.36 -2.58
CA GLN A 97 6.39 9.03 -1.94
C GLN A 97 7.54 9.95 -2.39
N ARG A 98 7.55 10.35 -3.66
CA ARG A 98 8.64 11.12 -4.26
C ARG A 98 8.30 12.58 -4.49
N LEU A 99 7.16 12.85 -5.13
CA LEU A 99 6.84 14.21 -5.60
C LEU A 99 6.23 15.12 -4.54
N GLN A 100 5.49 14.57 -3.58
CA GLN A 100 4.78 15.36 -2.56
C GLN A 100 5.67 16.30 -1.75
N ASN A 101 6.90 15.89 -1.44
CA ASN A 101 7.84 16.73 -0.69
C ASN A 101 8.43 17.84 -1.57
N ILE A 102 8.64 17.57 -2.86
CA ILE A 102 9.16 18.55 -3.81
C ILE A 102 8.14 19.68 -4.06
N LEU A 103 6.84 19.37 -4.04
CA LEU A 103 5.76 20.37 -4.17
C LEU A 103 5.84 21.50 -3.14
N LYS A 104 6.46 21.26 -1.96
CA LYS A 104 6.59 22.27 -0.91
C LYS A 104 7.56 23.39 -1.31
N ASN A 105 8.44 23.15 -2.26
CA ASN A 105 9.49 24.08 -2.70
C ASN A 105 9.13 24.81 -4.01
N ILE A 106 7.89 24.70 -4.47
CA ILE A 106 7.40 25.35 -5.69
C ILE A 106 6.36 26.37 -5.28
N ASP A 107 6.44 27.57 -5.84
CA ASP A 107 5.49 28.65 -5.56
C ASP A 107 4.19 28.52 -6.37
N GLY A 108 3.13 29.15 -5.87
CA GLY A 108 1.81 29.22 -6.51
C GLY A 108 0.72 28.39 -5.82
N THR A 109 -0.45 28.36 -6.45
CA THR A 109 -1.61 27.59 -5.97
C THR A 109 -1.34 26.09 -6.01
N ALA A 110 -2.19 25.30 -5.34
CA ALA A 110 -2.03 23.84 -5.30
C ALA A 110 -1.97 23.18 -6.68
N ASN A 111 -2.73 23.67 -7.67
CA ASN A 111 -2.73 23.10 -9.02
C ASN A 111 -1.57 23.63 -9.88
N GLU A 112 -1.17 24.89 -9.71
CA GLU A 112 0.01 25.44 -10.41
C GLU A 112 1.28 24.69 -10.01
N ARG A 113 1.49 24.49 -8.70
CA ARG A 113 2.64 23.73 -8.19
C ARG A 113 2.70 22.31 -8.77
N LYS A 114 1.55 21.63 -8.82
CA LYS A 114 1.42 20.30 -9.42
C LYS A 114 1.72 20.31 -10.92
N ALA A 115 1.19 21.28 -11.66
CA ALA A 115 1.43 21.41 -13.09
C ALA A 115 2.91 21.65 -13.39
N THR A 116 3.55 22.59 -12.68
CA THR A 116 4.99 22.87 -12.79
C THR A 116 5.82 21.62 -12.50
N LEU A 117 5.55 20.90 -11.41
CA LEU A 117 6.31 19.70 -11.07
C LEU A 117 6.12 18.59 -12.10
N LEU A 118 4.86 18.31 -12.48
CA LEU A 118 4.56 17.27 -13.46
C LEU A 118 5.14 17.58 -14.84
N ASN A 119 5.25 18.86 -15.21
CA ASN A 119 5.90 19.24 -16.45
C ASN A 119 7.41 18.91 -16.44
N HIS A 120 8.11 19.20 -15.34
CA HIS A 120 9.51 18.77 -15.19
C HIS A 120 9.66 17.24 -15.20
N VAL A 121 8.72 16.52 -14.54
CA VAL A 121 8.74 15.05 -14.58
C VAL A 121 8.53 14.57 -16.01
N ARG A 122 7.55 15.12 -16.75
CA ARG A 122 7.26 14.84 -18.17
C ARG A 122 8.50 15.02 -19.04
N GLU A 123 9.20 16.14 -18.92
CA GLU A 123 10.43 16.44 -19.67
C GLU A 123 11.54 15.44 -19.37
N TYR A 124 11.72 15.10 -18.10
CA TYR A 124 12.70 14.09 -17.70
C TYR A 124 12.37 12.72 -18.29
N VAL A 125 11.12 12.27 -18.16
CA VAL A 125 10.73 10.94 -18.63
C VAL A 125 10.68 10.83 -20.15
N SER A 126 10.39 11.91 -20.87
CA SER A 126 10.41 11.91 -22.34
C SER A 126 11.83 11.74 -22.88
N ALA A 127 12.84 12.25 -22.18
CA ALA A 127 14.24 12.08 -22.55
C ALA A 127 14.74 10.64 -22.39
N ILE A 128 14.26 9.91 -21.37
CA ILE A 128 14.68 8.52 -21.10
C ILE A 128 13.79 7.46 -21.78
N LEU A 129 12.56 7.82 -22.17
CA LEU A 129 11.60 6.93 -22.83
C LEU A 129 11.01 7.63 -24.07
N PRO A 130 11.83 7.85 -25.11
CA PRO A 130 11.45 8.63 -26.28
C PRO A 130 10.53 7.88 -27.25
N GLU A 131 10.43 6.55 -27.15
CA GLU A 131 9.70 5.75 -28.13
C GLU A 131 8.18 5.86 -27.96
N PRO A 132 7.39 6.08 -29.03
CA PRO A 132 5.93 6.21 -28.96
C PRO A 132 5.23 5.04 -28.28
N GLU A 133 5.70 3.81 -28.52
CA GLU A 133 5.08 2.58 -28.03
C GLU A 133 5.05 2.53 -26.50
N ARG A 134 5.99 3.22 -25.83
CA ARG A 134 6.04 3.32 -24.37
C ARG A 134 4.84 4.08 -23.79
N TRP A 135 4.20 4.94 -24.59
CA TRP A 135 3.14 5.85 -24.19
C TRP A 135 1.74 5.36 -24.59
N GLU A 136 1.65 4.12 -25.03
CA GLU A 136 0.39 3.42 -25.28
C GLU A 136 -0.21 2.84 -24.00
N TRP A 137 -1.48 2.42 -24.06
CA TRP A 137 -2.20 1.91 -22.89
C TRP A 137 -1.49 0.73 -22.21
N PHE A 138 -0.94 -0.24 -22.95
CA PHE A 138 -0.38 -1.46 -22.34
C PHE A 138 0.81 -1.17 -21.41
N PRO A 139 1.86 -0.44 -21.82
CA PRO A 139 2.94 -0.08 -20.89
C PRO A 139 2.47 0.80 -19.72
N ILE A 140 1.50 1.67 -19.94
CA ILE A 140 0.91 2.48 -18.86
C ILE A 140 0.11 1.60 -17.88
N CYS A 141 -0.59 0.58 -18.38
CA CYS A 141 -1.33 -0.40 -17.59
C CYS A 141 -0.39 -1.18 -16.67
N GLU A 142 0.81 -1.57 -17.13
CA GLU A 142 1.82 -2.22 -16.29
C GLU A 142 2.24 -1.32 -15.11
N VAL A 143 2.49 -0.04 -15.38
CA VAL A 143 2.80 0.95 -14.32
C VAL A 143 1.63 1.09 -13.35
N ILE A 144 0.40 1.18 -13.86
CA ILE A 144 -0.80 1.25 -13.02
C ILE A 144 -0.93 -0.01 -12.15
N MET A 145 -0.72 -1.21 -12.70
CA MET A 145 -0.77 -2.46 -11.94
C MET A 145 0.27 -2.50 -10.81
N GLU A 146 1.49 -2.01 -11.06
CA GLU A 146 2.53 -1.89 -10.02
C GLU A 146 2.10 -0.92 -8.91
N ARG A 147 1.50 0.22 -9.27
CA ARG A 147 1.00 1.22 -8.32
C ARG A 147 -0.20 0.71 -7.53
N LEU A 148 -1.10 -0.03 -8.17
CA LEU A 148 -2.23 -0.71 -7.53
C LEU A 148 -1.74 -1.77 -6.55
N GLU A 149 -0.71 -2.55 -6.88
CA GLU A 149 -0.12 -3.52 -5.94
C GLU A 149 0.47 -2.83 -4.71
N GLY A 150 1.17 -1.70 -4.90
CA GLY A 150 1.65 -0.87 -3.80
C GLY A 150 0.51 -0.38 -2.90
N SER A 151 -0.57 0.14 -3.51
CA SER A 151 -1.76 0.59 -2.79
C SER A 151 -2.45 -0.56 -2.05
N ARG A 152 -2.60 -1.71 -2.69
CA ARG A 152 -3.26 -2.90 -2.14
C ARG A 152 -2.54 -3.39 -0.90
N ARG A 153 -1.21 -3.52 -0.94
CA ARG A 153 -0.40 -3.93 0.20
C ARG A 153 -0.53 -2.97 1.38
N ALA A 154 -0.51 -1.67 1.13
CA ALA A 154 -0.69 -0.67 2.18
C ALA A 154 -2.09 -0.76 2.83
N ILE A 155 -3.14 -0.93 2.02
CA ILE A 155 -4.52 -1.02 2.51
C ILE A 155 -4.76 -2.31 3.29
N LYS A 156 -4.27 -3.45 2.78
CA LYS A 156 -4.41 -4.75 3.46
C LYS A 156 -3.58 -4.81 4.74
N GLY A 157 -2.41 -4.18 4.79
CA GLY A 157 -1.64 -4.00 6.04
C GLY A 157 -2.51 -3.35 7.11
N ASN A 158 -2.98 -2.12 6.86
CA ASN A 158 -3.84 -1.37 7.77
C ASN A 158 -5.12 -2.13 8.16
N LEU A 159 -5.67 -2.95 7.26
CA LEU A 159 -6.87 -3.75 7.55
C LEU A 159 -6.60 -4.77 8.67
N PHE A 160 -5.50 -5.53 8.59
CA PHE A 160 -5.20 -6.51 9.63
C PHE A 160 -4.89 -5.84 10.97
N GLU A 161 -4.24 -4.67 10.96
CA GLU A 161 -4.05 -3.87 12.18
C GLU A 161 -5.39 -3.53 12.85
N ALA A 162 -6.35 -3.04 12.05
CA ALA A 162 -7.68 -2.70 12.54
C ALA A 162 -8.45 -3.92 13.06
N ILE A 163 -8.37 -5.05 12.36
CA ILE A 163 -8.99 -6.33 12.78
C ILE A 163 -8.40 -6.77 14.13
N ILE A 164 -7.07 -6.76 14.28
CA ILE A 164 -6.41 -7.16 15.53
C ILE A 164 -6.85 -6.26 16.69
N ARG A 165 -6.85 -4.94 16.49
CA ARG A 165 -7.28 -3.98 17.52
C ARG A 165 -8.74 -4.22 17.94
N THR A 166 -9.63 -4.41 16.97
CA THR A 166 -11.06 -4.66 17.23
C THR A 166 -11.25 -5.96 18.01
N ASN A 167 -10.60 -7.04 17.57
CA ASN A 167 -10.64 -8.33 18.26
C ASN A 167 -10.12 -8.23 19.70
N LEU A 168 -8.97 -7.57 19.90
CA LEU A 168 -8.39 -7.40 21.24
C LEU A 168 -9.29 -6.54 22.15
N GLN A 169 -9.89 -5.46 21.63
CA GLN A 169 -10.84 -4.64 22.38
C GLN A 169 -12.03 -5.47 22.86
N GLU A 170 -12.62 -6.30 21.99
CA GLU A 170 -13.73 -7.18 22.34
C GLU A 170 -13.31 -8.25 23.36
N ILE A 171 -12.16 -8.88 23.14
CA ILE A 171 -11.61 -9.90 24.05
C ILE A 171 -11.37 -9.31 25.44
N PHE A 172 -10.73 -8.15 25.54
CA PHE A 172 -10.44 -7.50 26.83
C PHE A 172 -11.71 -7.04 27.52
N LYS A 173 -12.66 -6.46 26.78
CA LYS A 173 -13.97 -6.09 27.32
C LYS A 173 -14.73 -7.30 27.87
N THR A 174 -14.78 -8.39 27.12
CA THR A 174 -15.50 -9.62 27.50
C THR A 174 -14.88 -10.28 28.73
N ASN A 175 -13.55 -10.28 28.82
CA ASN A 175 -12.81 -10.88 29.93
C ASN A 175 -12.49 -9.90 31.08
N LYS A 176 -13.02 -8.66 31.02
CA LYS A 176 -12.81 -7.59 32.01
C LYS A 176 -11.33 -7.26 32.30
N ILE A 177 -10.49 -7.35 31.28
CA ILE A 177 -9.06 -7.04 31.34
C ILE A 177 -8.86 -5.53 31.12
N LYS A 178 -8.16 -4.87 32.03
CA LYS A 178 -7.87 -3.42 32.06
C LYS A 178 -6.57 -3.08 31.34
N LEU A 179 -6.50 -3.42 30.06
CA LEU A 179 -5.38 -3.04 29.20
C LEU A 179 -5.79 -1.97 28.20
N VAL A 180 -4.84 -1.11 27.86
CA VAL A 180 -5.03 -0.05 26.86
C VAL A 180 -4.40 -0.49 25.55
N ILE A 181 -5.19 -0.49 24.48
CA ILE A 181 -4.70 -0.72 23.12
C ILE A 181 -4.40 0.65 22.51
N GLY A 182 -3.14 0.91 22.15
CA GLY A 182 -2.75 2.18 21.54
C GLY A 182 -3.49 2.43 20.22
N GLU A 183 -3.69 3.66 19.80
CA GLU A 183 -4.46 3.93 18.56
C GLU A 183 -3.63 3.85 17.28
N THR A 184 -2.32 4.05 17.40
CA THR A 184 -1.39 4.12 16.28
C THR A 184 -0.29 3.09 16.37
N GLN A 185 0.32 2.76 15.24
CA GLN A 185 1.60 2.05 15.22
C GLN A 185 2.67 2.85 15.97
N ILE A 186 3.67 2.16 16.51
CA ILE A 186 4.86 2.82 17.08
C ILE A 186 6.11 2.47 16.26
N LYS A 187 7.09 3.39 16.27
CA LYS A 187 8.41 3.17 15.67
C LYS A 187 9.45 3.06 16.75
N LEU A 188 10.24 1.99 16.73
CA LEU A 188 11.27 1.73 17.72
C LEU A 188 12.50 1.12 17.02
N GLY A 189 13.63 1.81 17.08
CA GLY A 189 14.89 1.34 16.48
C GLY A 189 14.84 1.05 14.98
N GLY A 190 14.02 1.79 14.22
CA GLY A 190 13.81 1.55 12.79
C GLY A 190 12.72 0.53 12.46
N GLU A 191 12.24 -0.22 13.47
CA GLU A 191 11.15 -1.17 13.33
C GLU A 191 9.79 -0.52 13.59
N THR A 192 8.75 -1.12 13.00
CA THR A 192 7.35 -0.72 13.15
C THR A 192 6.59 -1.82 13.84
N TYR A 193 5.79 -1.44 14.83
CA TYR A 193 4.92 -2.33 15.59
C TYR A 193 3.50 -1.84 15.42
N ASP A 194 2.70 -2.64 14.76
CA ASP A 194 1.43 -2.21 14.22
C ASP A 194 0.35 -2.14 15.31
N VAL A 195 0.48 -2.93 16.38
CA VAL A 195 -0.38 -2.88 17.57
C VAL A 195 0.46 -2.81 18.85
N THR A 196 0.00 -2.01 19.80
CA THR A 196 0.62 -1.83 21.12
C THR A 196 -0.43 -2.03 22.20
N ILE A 197 -0.08 -2.80 23.24
CA ILE A 197 -0.94 -3.10 24.38
C ILE A 197 -0.19 -2.71 25.64
N MET A 198 -0.79 -1.87 26.47
CA MET A 198 -0.19 -1.29 27.67
C MET A 198 -0.99 -1.70 28.91
N GLY A 199 -0.30 -2.16 29.94
CA GLY A 199 -0.84 -2.43 31.27
C GLY A 199 0.07 -1.88 32.36
N GLU A 200 -0.26 -2.10 33.63
CA GLU A 200 0.50 -1.53 34.74
C GLU A 200 1.87 -2.21 34.89
N LYS A 201 1.97 -3.48 34.49
CA LYS A 201 3.19 -4.30 34.64
C LYS A 201 4.05 -4.36 33.40
N GLY A 202 3.62 -3.76 32.29
CA GLY A 202 4.44 -3.68 31.08
C GLY A 202 3.66 -3.41 29.80
N THR A 203 4.39 -3.48 28.69
CA THR A 203 3.87 -3.19 27.35
C THR A 203 4.24 -4.32 26.40
N ILE A 204 3.25 -4.79 25.63
CA ILE A 204 3.43 -5.76 24.54
C ILE A 204 3.35 -5.03 23.20
N LEU A 205 4.36 -5.28 22.36
CA LEU A 205 4.42 -4.82 20.98
C LEU A 205 4.10 -5.97 20.03
N ILE A 206 3.24 -5.71 19.05
CA ILE A 206 2.76 -6.71 18.10
C ILE A 206 3.07 -6.22 16.69
N PRO A 207 4.13 -6.73 16.05
CA PRO A 207 4.34 -6.57 14.63
C PRO A 207 3.46 -7.57 13.85
N VAL A 208 2.84 -7.10 12.77
CA VAL A 208 1.93 -7.83 11.90
C VAL A 208 2.58 -7.96 10.54
N LYS A 209 2.87 -9.20 10.14
CA LYS A 209 3.60 -9.48 8.91
C LYS A 209 2.77 -10.41 8.01
N THR A 210 2.39 -9.90 6.84
CA THR A 210 1.55 -10.62 5.87
C THR A 210 2.33 -10.96 4.59
N ARG A 211 2.17 -12.19 4.09
CA ARG A 211 2.70 -12.63 2.78
C ARG A 211 1.75 -13.60 2.10
N GLU A 212 1.67 -13.53 0.77
CA GLU A 212 0.79 -14.40 -0.01
C GLU A 212 1.37 -15.78 -0.25
N THR A 213 2.66 -15.87 -0.54
CA THR A 213 3.39 -17.12 -0.73
C THR A 213 4.83 -16.94 -0.30
N THR A 214 5.45 -18.01 0.20
CA THR A 214 6.88 -18.01 0.53
C THR A 214 7.56 -19.23 -0.08
N GLY A 215 8.16 -19.02 -1.25
CA GLY A 215 9.20 -19.89 -1.81
C GLY A 215 10.43 -19.04 -2.18
N GLY A 216 11.62 -19.62 -2.12
CA GLY A 216 12.89 -18.97 -2.49
C GLY A 216 13.49 -18.07 -1.40
N GLY A 217 14.57 -17.33 -1.75
CA GLY A 217 15.36 -16.54 -0.80
C GLY A 217 14.62 -15.44 -0.03
N HIS A 218 13.42 -15.06 -0.47
CA HIS A 218 12.56 -14.09 0.20
C HIS A 218 11.93 -14.61 1.50
N ALA A 219 11.83 -15.94 1.68
CA ALA A 219 11.37 -16.53 2.95
C ALA A 219 12.32 -16.21 4.10
N LEU A 220 13.64 -16.26 3.84
CA LEU A 220 14.67 -15.94 4.84
C LEU A 220 14.67 -14.45 5.22
N LEU A 221 14.46 -13.56 4.25
CA LEU A 221 14.34 -12.12 4.51
C LEU A 221 13.12 -11.83 5.39
N PHE A 222 12.00 -12.50 5.13
CA PHE A 222 10.78 -12.36 5.93
C PHE A 222 11.00 -12.76 7.39
N THR A 223 11.68 -13.89 7.64
CA THR A 223 12.06 -14.31 9.00
C THR A 223 13.02 -13.34 9.66
N ARG A 224 14.04 -12.89 8.92
CA ARG A 224 15.03 -11.94 9.42
C ARG A 224 14.34 -10.67 9.92
N ASP A 225 13.41 -10.12 9.15
CA ASP A 225 12.70 -8.90 9.51
C ASP A 225 11.83 -9.12 10.77
N ILE A 226 11.21 -10.30 10.93
CA ILE A 226 10.48 -10.67 12.16
C ILE A 226 11.44 -10.75 13.36
N ASN A 227 12.57 -11.42 13.20
CA ASN A 227 13.57 -11.58 14.25
C ASN A 227 14.21 -10.25 14.68
N GLN A 228 14.43 -9.33 13.74
CA GLN A 228 14.91 -7.98 14.03
C GLN A 228 13.89 -7.20 14.87
N ALA A 229 12.60 -7.26 14.54
CA ALA A 229 11.55 -6.65 15.35
C ALA A 229 11.45 -7.26 16.76
N ILE A 230 11.56 -8.60 16.89
CA ILE A 230 11.56 -9.23 18.22
C ILE A 230 12.74 -8.75 19.07
N GLU A 231 13.94 -8.78 18.50
CA GLU A 231 15.17 -8.42 19.20
C GLU A 231 15.17 -6.96 19.62
N LYS A 232 14.74 -6.05 18.73
CA LYS A 232 14.71 -4.62 19.02
C LYS A 232 13.71 -4.26 20.11
N ALA A 233 12.51 -4.85 20.10
CA ALA A 233 11.54 -4.65 21.17
C ALA A 233 12.08 -5.12 22.53
N ARG A 234 12.68 -6.30 22.59
CA ARG A 234 13.21 -6.87 23.84
C ARG A 234 14.38 -6.09 24.40
N ASN A 235 15.29 -5.65 23.54
CA ASN A 235 16.44 -4.84 23.97
C ASN A 235 16.01 -3.52 24.62
N ASP A 236 14.83 -3.01 24.26
CA ASP A 236 14.24 -1.81 24.84
C ASP A 236 13.23 -2.13 25.97
N GLY A 237 13.20 -3.37 26.46
CA GLY A 237 12.42 -3.80 27.62
C GLY A 237 10.97 -4.21 27.34
N TYR A 238 10.57 -4.31 26.07
CA TYR A 238 9.20 -4.68 25.71
C TYR A 238 9.03 -6.18 25.46
N LYS A 239 7.85 -6.70 25.77
CA LYS A 239 7.42 -8.02 25.28
C LYS A 239 7.00 -7.89 23.81
N CYS A 240 7.35 -8.87 22.97
CA CYS A 240 7.05 -8.84 21.54
C CYS A 240 6.34 -10.13 21.12
N ILE A 241 5.16 -10.00 20.49
CA ILE A 241 4.36 -11.13 20.01
C ILE A 241 4.06 -10.88 18.53
N PRO A 242 4.85 -11.43 17.60
CA PRO A 242 4.58 -11.28 16.18
C PRO A 242 3.32 -12.03 15.76
N ILE A 243 2.52 -11.40 14.89
CA ILE A 243 1.41 -12.03 14.18
C ILE A 243 1.83 -12.19 12.72
N ILE A 244 1.79 -13.42 12.25
CA ILE A 244 2.32 -13.82 10.95
C ILE A 244 1.19 -14.48 10.17
N ILE A 245 0.81 -13.87 9.04
CA ILE A 245 -0.25 -14.37 8.16
C ILE A 245 0.41 -14.70 6.82
N ALA A 246 0.69 -15.98 6.60
CA ALA A 246 1.42 -16.43 5.43
C ALA A 246 1.05 -17.86 5.05
N GLU A 247 0.61 -18.04 3.81
CA GLU A 247 0.30 -19.35 3.22
C GLU A 247 1.58 -20.08 2.81
N ALA A 248 1.65 -21.36 3.15
CA ALA A 248 2.75 -22.25 2.80
C ALA A 248 4.12 -21.74 3.28
N TRP A 249 4.13 -21.14 4.48
CA TRP A 249 5.36 -20.68 5.13
C TRP A 249 6.19 -21.83 5.67
N LYS A 250 7.10 -22.31 4.83
CA LYS A 250 8.07 -23.36 5.18
C LYS A 250 9.25 -22.76 5.92
N ILE A 251 9.11 -22.64 7.23
CA ILE A 251 10.23 -22.31 8.12
C ILE A 251 10.30 -23.31 9.27
N ASP A 252 11.50 -23.44 9.81
CA ASP A 252 11.70 -23.90 11.17
C ASP A 252 11.25 -22.81 12.16
N PHE A 253 10.12 -23.00 12.83
CA PHE A 253 9.63 -22.07 13.86
C PHE A 253 10.60 -21.94 15.02
N ASP A 254 11.48 -22.91 15.26
CA ASP A 254 12.51 -22.85 16.30
C ASP A 254 13.57 -21.78 15.96
N SER A 255 13.64 -21.33 14.71
CA SER A 255 14.50 -20.21 14.30
C SER A 255 13.93 -18.82 14.66
N LEU A 256 12.68 -18.75 15.12
CA LEU A 256 12.11 -17.50 15.60
C LEU A 256 12.65 -17.19 16.99
N LYS A 257 13.18 -15.98 17.16
CA LYS A 257 13.70 -15.51 18.45
C LYS A 257 12.58 -15.25 19.48
N SER A 258 11.32 -15.58 19.19
CA SER A 258 10.19 -15.41 20.11
C SER A 258 9.60 -16.73 20.57
N PRO A 259 9.45 -16.98 21.89
CA PRO A 259 8.73 -18.16 22.38
C PRO A 259 7.24 -18.06 22.09
N GLU A 260 6.73 -16.86 21.85
CA GLU A 260 5.31 -16.59 21.65
C GLU A 260 5.12 -15.85 20.33
N PHE A 261 4.32 -16.43 19.44
CA PHE A 261 3.91 -15.84 18.18
C PHE A 261 2.56 -16.41 17.76
N ILE A 262 1.84 -15.70 16.89
CA ILE A 262 0.66 -16.23 16.22
C ILE A 262 1.02 -16.43 14.75
N HIS A 263 0.84 -17.66 14.25
CA HIS A 263 0.92 -17.95 12.83
C HIS A 263 -0.45 -18.41 12.31
N ILE A 264 -0.85 -17.85 11.17
CA ILE A 264 -2.03 -18.23 10.40
C ILE A 264 -1.56 -18.68 9.02
N ASP A 265 -1.64 -19.99 8.77
CA ASP A 265 -1.28 -20.61 7.49
C ASP A 265 -2.42 -20.46 6.47
N LYS A 266 -2.65 -19.22 6.05
CA LYS A 266 -3.66 -18.85 5.05
C LYS A 266 -3.17 -17.71 4.18
N ASN A 267 -3.78 -17.62 3.00
CA ASN A 267 -3.54 -16.49 2.13
C ASN A 267 -4.12 -15.22 2.79
N PRO A 268 -3.35 -14.14 2.99
CA PRO A 268 -3.86 -12.89 3.57
C PRO A 268 -4.96 -12.23 2.72
N ASN A 269 -5.18 -12.71 1.49
CA ASN A 269 -6.30 -12.28 0.67
C ASN A 269 -7.64 -12.91 1.10
N GLN A 270 -7.63 -14.01 1.86
CA GLN A 270 -8.82 -14.67 2.40
C GLN A 270 -9.25 -14.04 3.74
N ILE A 271 -9.58 -12.75 3.72
CA ILE A 271 -9.78 -11.91 4.92
C ILE A 271 -10.74 -12.56 5.93
N ILE A 272 -11.89 -13.07 5.48
CA ILE A 272 -12.92 -13.67 6.36
C ILE A 272 -12.37 -14.89 7.12
N GLU A 273 -11.66 -15.79 6.41
CA GLU A 273 -11.06 -16.99 7.03
C GLU A 273 -9.95 -16.59 8.01
N VAL A 274 -9.11 -15.64 7.62
CA VAL A 274 -7.99 -15.17 8.44
C VAL A 274 -8.50 -14.48 9.71
N GLU A 275 -9.53 -13.64 9.63
CA GLU A 275 -10.10 -12.93 10.78
C GLU A 275 -10.66 -13.90 11.83
N GLN A 276 -11.38 -14.94 11.40
CA GLN A 276 -11.91 -15.97 12.29
C GLN A 276 -10.78 -16.71 13.02
N LEU A 277 -9.75 -17.16 12.29
CA LEU A 277 -8.60 -17.84 12.86
C LEU A 277 -7.80 -16.93 13.80
N LEU A 278 -7.64 -15.66 13.44
CA LEU A 278 -6.95 -14.68 14.25
C LEU A 278 -7.66 -14.45 15.58
N ASN A 279 -8.98 -14.27 15.59
CA ASN A 279 -9.76 -14.11 16.81
C ASN A 279 -9.59 -15.31 17.75
N TYR A 280 -9.63 -16.53 17.19
CA TYR A 280 -9.39 -17.76 17.94
C TYR A 280 -7.97 -17.80 18.54
N LYS A 281 -6.93 -17.52 17.74
CA LYS A 281 -5.54 -17.53 18.19
C LYS A 281 -5.22 -16.46 19.25
N LEU A 282 -5.82 -15.28 19.15
CA LEU A 282 -5.68 -14.23 20.16
C LEU A 282 -6.26 -14.66 21.51
N LYS A 283 -7.35 -15.45 21.51
CA LYS A 283 -7.94 -16.01 22.74
C LYS A 283 -7.07 -17.09 23.37
N GLU A 284 -6.38 -17.92 22.59
CA GLU A 284 -5.46 -18.95 23.13
C GLU A 284 -4.32 -18.34 23.95
N ILE A 285 -3.85 -17.14 23.58
CA ILE A 285 -2.76 -16.45 24.27
C ILE A 285 -3.24 -15.41 25.31
N LEU A 286 -4.52 -15.45 25.72
CA LEU A 286 -5.10 -14.47 26.64
C LEU A 286 -4.30 -14.31 27.94
N HIS A 287 -3.78 -15.43 28.45
CA HIS A 287 -2.95 -15.48 29.66
C HIS A 287 -1.69 -14.59 29.58
N ILE A 288 -1.16 -14.36 28.38
CA ILE A 288 -0.02 -13.47 28.15
C ILE A 288 -0.43 -12.00 28.33
N PHE A 289 -1.61 -11.61 27.85
CA PHE A 289 -2.09 -10.25 28.06
C PHE A 289 -2.38 -10.00 29.55
N GLN A 290 -2.98 -10.97 30.24
CA GLN A 290 -3.23 -10.88 31.69
C GLN A 290 -1.95 -10.76 32.52
N SER A 291 -0.80 -11.22 32.03
CA SER A 291 0.46 -11.08 32.78
C SER A 291 0.97 -9.64 32.86
N ILE A 292 0.53 -8.75 31.96
CA ILE A 292 0.95 -7.34 31.93
C ILE A 292 -0.11 -6.37 32.48
N GLU A 293 -1.33 -6.85 32.74
CA GLU A 293 -2.36 -6.09 33.46
C GLU A 293 -1.84 -5.70 34.84
#